data_AF-A0A534W5N6-F1
#
_entry.id   AF-A0A534W5N6-F1
#
_cell.length_a   1.000
_cell.length_b   1.000
_cell.length_c   1.000
_cell.angle_alpha   90.00
_cell.angle_beta   90.00
_cell.angle_gamma   90.00
#
_symmetry.space_group_name_H-M   'P 1'
#
loop_
_entity.id
_entity.type
_entity.pdbx_description
1 polymer ?
#
loop_
_entity_poly.entity_id
_entity_poly.type
_entity_poly.pdbx_seq_one_letter_code
_entity_poly.pdbx_strand_id
1 'polypeptide(L)'
;DPDAHVEVARLKDAELVFVGYGIVAPEYGWDDYKDADLRGKIAVILNFNPPFAGEGVRLWYGRWDYKYLTAAAHGAAGALVIHTT
;
A
#
# COMPACT_ATOMS: atom_id res chain seq x y z
N ASP A 1 11.23 30.41 -0.26
CA ASP A 1 9.91 30.94 0.07
C ASP A 1 9.24 29.94 1.02
N PRO A 2 9.02 30.27 2.30
CA PRO A 2 8.29 29.40 3.21
C PRO A 2 6.81 29.17 2.80
N ASP A 3 6.31 29.91 1.80
CA ASP A 3 5.00 29.72 1.18
C ASP A 3 5.05 28.85 -0.09
N ALA A 4 6.14 28.12 -0.34
CA ALA A 4 6.18 27.12 -1.42
C ALA A 4 5.06 26.09 -1.20
N HIS A 5 4.00 26.21 -2.00
CA HIS A 5 2.76 25.47 -2.00
C HIS A 5 2.92 24.01 -1.51
N VAL A 6 2.66 23.76 -0.23
CA VAL A 6 2.40 22.40 0.23
C VAL A 6 1.03 22.05 -0.32
N GLU A 7 0.98 21.17 -1.31
CA GLU A 7 -0.29 20.65 -1.81
C GLU A 7 -0.91 19.78 -0.70
N VAL A 8 -1.92 20.31 -0.01
CA VAL A 8 -2.59 19.62 1.09
C VAL A 8 -3.77 18.83 0.54
N ALA A 9 -3.64 17.50 0.51
CA ALA A 9 -4.77 16.62 0.25
C ALA A 9 -5.72 16.58 1.47
N ARG A 10 -7.03 16.65 1.22
CA ARG A 10 -8.07 16.50 2.26
C ARG A 10 -8.94 15.29 1.94
N LEU A 11 -8.92 14.30 2.83
CA LEU A 11 -9.81 13.14 2.81
C LEU A 11 -10.71 13.20 4.04
N LYS A 12 -12.02 13.08 3.84
CA LYS A 12 -13.01 13.09 4.92
C LYS A 12 -13.86 11.84 4.81
N ASP A 13 -14.04 11.15 5.95
CA ASP A 13 -14.84 9.94 6.07
C ASP A 13 -14.46 8.84 5.04
N ALA A 14 -13.18 8.82 4.63
CA ALA A 14 -12.67 7.85 3.68
C ALA A 14 -12.62 6.46 4.33
N GLU A 15 -13.22 5.49 3.65
CA GLU A 15 -13.20 4.11 4.09
C GLU A 15 -11.77 3.56 4.11
N LEU A 16 -11.46 2.77 5.14
CA LEU A 16 -10.19 2.07 5.28
C LEU A 16 -10.35 0.64 4.76
N VAL A 17 -9.55 0.26 3.77
CA VAL A 17 -9.58 -1.08 3.18
C VAL A 17 -8.27 -1.77 3.48
N PHE A 18 -8.32 -2.89 4.19
CA PHE A 18 -7.15 -3.71 4.47
C PHE A 18 -6.77 -4.54 3.26
N VAL A 19 -5.53 -4.37 2.78
CA VAL A 19 -5.00 -5.04 1.57
C VAL A 19 -3.77 -5.88 1.89
N GLY A 20 -3.80 -6.60 3.02
CA GLY A 20 -2.72 -7.52 3.40
C GLY A 20 -1.36 -6.85 3.42
N TYR A 21 -0.40 -7.37 2.65
CA TYR A 21 0.93 -6.78 2.51
C TYR A 21 1.00 -5.73 1.40
N GLY A 22 -0.04 -5.49 0.61
CA GLY A 22 -0.05 -4.57 -0.52
C GLY A 22 0.92 -5.02 -1.61
N ILE A 23 0.75 -6.25 -2.10
CA ILE A 23 1.65 -6.90 -3.07
C ILE A 23 0.86 -7.48 -4.23
N VAL A 24 1.36 -7.20 -5.44
CA VAL A 24 1.02 -7.90 -6.67
C VAL A 24 2.30 -8.56 -7.17
N ALA A 25 2.35 -9.88 -7.10
CA ALA A 25 3.48 -10.71 -7.53
C ALA A 25 2.94 -11.90 -8.36
N PRO A 26 2.65 -11.68 -9.65
CA PRO A 26 2.05 -12.69 -10.53
C PRO A 26 2.88 -13.96 -10.66
N GLU A 27 4.21 -13.85 -10.58
CA GLU A 27 5.15 -14.98 -10.61
C GLU A 27 4.99 -15.94 -9.43
N TYR A 28 4.33 -15.49 -8.35
CA TYR A 28 3.96 -16.29 -7.18
C TYR A 28 2.45 -16.50 -7.08
N GLY A 29 1.66 -16.08 -8.08
CA GLY A 29 0.20 -16.12 -8.05
C GLY A 29 -0.41 -15.31 -6.90
N TRP A 30 0.26 -14.23 -6.47
CA TRP A 30 -0.14 -13.42 -5.32
C TRP A 30 -0.67 -12.07 -5.75
N ASP A 31 -1.85 -11.72 -5.23
CA ASP A 31 -2.48 -10.41 -5.41
C ASP A 31 -3.27 -10.07 -4.15
N ASP A 32 -2.76 -9.13 -3.35
CA ASP A 32 -3.43 -8.60 -2.17
C ASP A 32 -4.54 -7.59 -2.50
N TYR A 33 -4.57 -7.08 -3.73
CA TYR A 33 -5.55 -6.12 -4.21
C TYR A 33 -6.70 -6.79 -4.96
N LYS A 34 -6.64 -8.11 -5.16
CA LYS A 34 -7.74 -8.86 -5.77
C LYS A 34 -9.05 -8.55 -5.03
N ASP A 35 -10.06 -8.18 -5.81
CA ASP A 35 -11.40 -7.80 -5.34
C ASP A 35 -11.49 -6.52 -4.49
N ALA A 36 -10.40 -5.77 -4.29
CA ALA A 36 -10.41 -4.51 -3.54
C ALA A 36 -10.84 -3.32 -4.44
N ASP A 37 -11.94 -2.63 -4.10
CA ASP A 37 -12.25 -1.31 -4.67
C ASP A 37 -11.64 -0.21 -3.80
N LEU A 38 -10.58 0.44 -4.28
CA LEU A 38 -9.86 1.47 -3.51
C LEU A 38 -10.18 2.90 -3.95
N ARG A 39 -11.05 3.12 -4.94
CA ARG A 39 -11.32 4.47 -5.46
C ARG A 39 -11.88 5.37 -4.37
N GLY A 40 -11.13 6.43 -4.06
CA GLY A 40 -11.49 7.38 -2.99
C GLY A 40 -11.29 6.87 -1.57
N LYS A 41 -10.70 5.67 -1.40
CA LYS A 41 -10.48 5.00 -0.11
C LYS A 41 -9.01 5.02 0.29
N ILE A 42 -8.73 4.66 1.54
CA ILE A 42 -7.38 4.55 2.07
C ILE A 42 -7.00 3.07 2.20
N ALA A 43 -5.90 2.69 1.55
CA ALA A 43 -5.35 1.35 1.69
C ALA A 43 -4.63 1.21 3.05
N VAL A 44 -4.90 0.13 3.77
CA VAL A 44 -4.20 -0.24 5.01
C VAL A 44 -3.32 -1.45 4.73
N ILE A 45 -2.02 -1.28 4.93
CA ILE A 45 -0.97 -2.16 4.40
C ILE A 45 -0.05 -2.61 5.54
N LEU A 46 0.24 -3.90 5.64
CA LEU A 46 1.26 -4.42 6.54
C LEU A 46 2.67 -4.20 5.99
N ASN A 47 3.56 -3.71 6.84
CA ASN A 47 4.98 -3.62 6.54
C ASN A 47 5.69 -4.95 6.83
N PHE A 48 5.73 -5.83 5.83
CA PHE A 48 6.62 -7.00 5.83
C PHE A 48 6.77 -7.58 4.42
N ASN A 49 7.60 -8.61 4.27
CA ASN A 49 7.68 -9.38 3.03
C ASN A 49 6.61 -10.47 2.97
N PRO A 50 6.42 -11.02 1.77
CA PRO A 50 5.76 -12.27 1.48
C PRO A 50 5.80 -13.35 2.55
N PRO A 51 4.73 -14.06 2.96
CA PRO A 51 4.95 -15.38 3.55
C PRO A 51 5.68 -16.33 2.58
N PHE A 52 5.62 -16.08 1.27
CA PHE A 52 6.33 -16.86 0.24
C PHE A 52 7.81 -16.47 0.02
N ALA A 53 8.29 -15.36 0.61
CA ALA A 53 9.66 -14.87 0.36
C ALA A 53 10.75 -15.66 1.13
N GLY A 54 10.36 -16.49 2.11
CA GLY A 54 11.28 -17.07 3.08
C GLY A 54 11.71 -16.06 4.15
N GLU A 55 12.12 -16.56 5.32
CA GLU A 55 12.55 -15.70 6.42
C GLU A 55 13.80 -14.87 6.06
N GLY A 56 13.81 -13.60 6.48
CA GLY A 56 14.95 -12.69 6.31
C GLY A 56 15.16 -12.15 4.89
N VAL A 57 14.37 -12.57 3.90
CA VAL A 57 14.50 -12.10 2.52
C VAL A 57 13.68 -10.84 2.31
N ARG A 58 14.34 -9.70 2.06
CA ARG A 58 13.67 -8.47 1.64
C ARG A 58 13.57 -8.39 0.12
N LEU A 59 12.37 -8.62 -0.39
CA LEU A 59 12.07 -8.46 -1.81
C LEU A 59 11.85 -6.99 -2.16
N TRP A 60 11.90 -6.68 -3.46
CA TRP A 60 11.43 -5.40 -4.03
C TRP A 60 10.05 -5.03 -3.46
N TYR A 61 9.16 -6.01 -3.34
CA TYR A 61 7.83 -5.86 -2.78
C TYR A 61 7.80 -5.34 -1.34
N GLY A 62 8.85 -5.52 -0.54
CA GLY A 62 8.90 -5.04 0.84
C GLY A 62 9.23 -3.56 0.99
N ARG A 63 9.51 -2.83 -0.11
CA ARG A 63 9.88 -1.41 -0.06
C ARG A 63 8.65 -0.49 -0.01
N TRP A 64 8.78 0.63 0.71
CA TRP A 64 7.65 1.55 0.96
C TRP A 64 7.20 2.30 -0.28
N ASP A 65 8.13 2.70 -1.14
CA ASP A 65 7.86 3.30 -2.46
C ASP A 65 6.99 2.37 -3.31
N TYR A 66 7.32 1.08 -3.36
CA TYR A 66 6.49 0.08 -4.02
C TYR A 66 5.07 0.05 -3.44
N LYS A 67 4.90 0.08 -2.10
CA LYS A 67 3.57 0.08 -1.46
C LYS A 67 2.73 1.28 -1.87
N TYR A 68 3.32 2.48 -1.80
CA TYR A 68 2.61 3.71 -2.15
C TYR A 68 2.24 3.74 -3.63
N LEU A 69 3.17 3.40 -4.53
CA LEU A 69 2.94 3.38 -5.97
C LEU A 69 1.90 2.33 -6.37
N THR A 70 1.95 1.13 -5.76
CA THR A 70 1.00 0.06 -6.06
C THR A 70 -0.40 0.41 -5.55
N ALA A 71 -0.53 0.93 -4.32
CA ALA A 71 -1.82 1.39 -3.81
C ALA A 71 -2.42 2.50 -4.69
N ALA A 72 -1.61 3.48 -5.11
CA ALA A 72 -2.04 4.54 -6.02
C ALA A 72 -2.48 3.97 -7.38
N ALA A 73 -1.75 2.99 -7.94
CA ALA A 73 -2.11 2.33 -9.19
C ALA A 73 -3.46 1.58 -9.11
N HIS A 74 -3.87 1.14 -7.92
CA HIS A 74 -5.18 0.53 -7.68
C HIS A 74 -6.27 1.56 -7.30
N GLY A 75 -5.96 2.85 -7.39
CA GLY A 75 -6.93 3.94 -7.19
C GLY A 75 -7.09 4.42 -5.76
N ALA A 76 -6.22 3.99 -4.83
CA ALA A 76 -6.24 4.48 -3.46
C ALA A 76 -6.00 5.98 -3.42
N ALA A 77 -6.81 6.70 -2.63
CA ALA A 77 -6.61 8.12 -2.39
C ALA A 77 -5.54 8.40 -1.32
N GLY A 78 -5.17 7.36 -0.55
CA GLY A 78 -4.08 7.39 0.42
C GLY A 78 -3.69 5.98 0.87
N ALA A 79 -2.59 5.88 1.60
CA ALA A 79 -2.12 4.61 2.14
C ALA A 79 -1.57 4.77 3.56
N LEU A 80 -1.88 3.81 4.42
CA LEU A 80 -1.37 3.69 5.79
C LEU A 80 -0.56 2.40 5.89
N VAL A 81 0.72 2.53 6.21
CA VAL A 81 1.64 1.41 6.36
C VAL A 81 1.83 1.11 7.84
N ILE A 82 1.40 -0.07 8.28
CA ILE A 82 1.45 -0.52 9.68
C ILE A 82 2.68 -1.39 9.89
N HIS A 83 3.51 -1.01 10.86
CA HIS A 83 4.59 -1.87 11.36
C HIS A 83 4.07 -2.70 12.53
N THR A 84 4.20 -4.02 12.44
CA THR A 84 3.83 -4.96 13.49
C THR A 84 5.09 -5.44 14.23
N THR A 85 4.94 -5.77 15.51
CA THR A 85 6.00 -6.32 16.37
C THR A 85 5.94 -7.83 16.46
#